data_AF-A0A661M0D3-F1
#
_entry.id   AF-A0A661M0D3-F1
#
_cell.length_a   1.000
_cell.length_b   1.000
_cell.length_c   1.000
_cell.angle_alpha   90.00
_cell.angle_beta   90.00
_cell.angle_gamma   90.00
#
_symmetry.space_group_name_H-M   'P 1'
#
loop_
_entity.id
_entity.type
_entity.pdbx_description
1 polymer ?
#
loop_
_entity_poly.entity_id
_entity_poly.type
_entity_poly.pdbx_seq_one_letter_code
_entity_poly.pdbx_strand_id
1 'polypeptide(L)'
;MDVPYLEEVLRSPLHDFSAKYMAAGELERICAHAPGAFSGETVSVLEATLRDPRHRSQTQSLFFYKRIAGLLSAIIRTGKGGKVRGNAFQALERLLTATDVNQHLAACEALGSLPVSIEGPRPEEIAASPFPEVSWEEVCGARPFEGEAICRPQGRSLVISCEGCERVLVVKMARAGEKPESLIREAFWMEKLRRRISLFEERFEIPEPFRFHGRHVFRLLRPLTGPDPIPAGVHPERYALAFTVHSDYFVYPNHPGPQGPLPPTLFRETMLRCAYLLGRMSGLGLVHTAPLTLFHNRIQRSRREDGGVYLWQRAGRLDRWLASCRYPNFGLSGVRDFEHVVPVPPRPAALYDLIGIHFLGLLLAAGSYFRFKEPEKIGLDERGRPWDVRHLFDGNLLRELIEGIFRRYYEGFSGAAWDGNPPVDAKGLAARMIEEMGVDRHMEEILRVQDQERMTDEEFREFLLGRGFDPGKIADTKRGAADITLLTGPHLGRFTEAFSLPELTRCVATYSALCIGGRHRREQRAEADQDF
;
A
#
# COMPACT_ATOMS: atom_id res chain seq x y z
N MET A 1 -41.76 -0.86 -14.35
CA MET A 1 -42.13 -1.39 -13.02
C MET A 1 -41.92 -0.28 -12.02
N ASP A 2 -42.79 -0.16 -11.01
CA ASP A 2 -42.61 0.83 -9.94
C ASP A 2 -41.78 0.24 -8.79
N VAL A 3 -41.28 1.11 -7.90
CA VAL A 3 -40.41 0.71 -6.79
C VAL A 3 -41.10 -0.30 -5.85
N PRO A 4 -42.38 -0.13 -5.45
CA PRO A 4 -43.04 -1.09 -4.56
C PRO A 4 -43.12 -2.52 -5.10
N TYR A 5 -43.38 -2.70 -6.40
CA TYR A 5 -43.37 -4.03 -7.01
C TYR A 5 -41.98 -4.68 -6.93
N LEU A 6 -40.93 -3.93 -7.22
CA LEU A 6 -39.55 -4.44 -7.20
C LEU A 6 -39.08 -4.75 -5.77
N GLU A 7 -39.51 -3.96 -4.78
CA GLU A 7 -39.31 -4.27 -3.37
C GLU A 7 -39.94 -5.62 -2.99
N GLU A 8 -41.17 -5.88 -3.44
CA GLU A 8 -41.84 -7.15 -3.17
C GLU A 8 -41.12 -8.35 -3.83
N VAL A 9 -40.59 -8.17 -5.04
CA VAL A 9 -39.76 -9.19 -5.70
C VAL A 9 -38.53 -9.54 -4.84
N LEU A 10 -37.88 -8.54 -4.25
CA LEU A 10 -36.71 -8.77 -3.38
C LEU A 10 -37.09 -9.43 -2.06
N ARG A 11 -38.20 -9.01 -1.42
CA ARG A 11 -38.67 -9.58 -0.14
C ARG A 11 -39.13 -11.03 -0.29
N SER A 12 -39.87 -11.32 -1.35
CA SER A 12 -40.60 -12.57 -1.49
C SER A 12 -39.64 -13.77 -1.55
N PRO A 13 -39.93 -14.85 -0.79
CA PRO A 13 -39.19 -16.11 -0.89
C PRO A 13 -39.53 -16.90 -2.16
N LEU A 14 -40.59 -16.52 -2.88
CA LEU A 14 -41.08 -17.23 -4.06
C LEU A 14 -40.27 -16.92 -5.33
N HIS A 15 -39.54 -15.81 -5.34
CA HIS A 15 -38.70 -15.42 -6.47
C HIS A 15 -37.28 -15.97 -6.32
N ASP A 16 -36.76 -16.51 -7.43
CA ASP A 16 -35.42 -17.06 -7.49
C ASP A 16 -34.33 -15.98 -7.55
N PHE A 17 -33.07 -16.40 -7.55
CA PHE A 17 -31.92 -15.50 -7.60
C PHE A 17 -31.94 -14.61 -8.84
N SER A 18 -32.33 -15.15 -10.00
CA SER A 18 -32.35 -14.42 -11.27
C SER A 18 -33.38 -13.30 -11.24
N ALA A 19 -34.59 -13.56 -10.76
CA ALA A 19 -35.64 -12.56 -10.61
C ALA A 19 -35.20 -11.42 -9.67
N LYS A 20 -34.57 -11.76 -8.54
CA LYS A 20 -34.04 -10.76 -7.58
C LYS A 20 -32.88 -9.95 -8.17
N TYR A 21 -31.98 -10.60 -8.92
CA TYR A 21 -30.87 -9.94 -9.60
C TYR A 21 -31.35 -8.94 -10.66
N MET A 22 -32.41 -9.28 -11.40
CA MET A 22 -33.05 -8.39 -12.37
C MET A 22 -33.80 -7.24 -11.68
N ALA A 23 -34.52 -7.52 -10.58
CA ALA A 23 -35.20 -6.49 -9.81
C ALA A 23 -34.21 -5.44 -9.25
N ALA A 24 -33.06 -5.90 -8.75
CA ALA A 24 -31.97 -5.02 -8.33
C ALA A 24 -31.45 -4.14 -9.47
N GLY A 25 -31.31 -4.68 -10.67
CA GLY A 25 -30.87 -3.92 -11.85
C GLY A 25 -31.87 -2.86 -12.29
N GLU A 26 -33.17 -3.17 -12.20
CA GLU A 26 -34.20 -2.18 -12.52
C GLU A 26 -34.27 -1.07 -11.44
N LEU A 27 -34.09 -1.40 -10.16
CA LEU A 27 -33.96 -0.40 -9.10
C LEU A 27 -32.74 0.52 -9.31
N GLU A 28 -31.58 0.00 -9.72
CA GLU A 28 -30.44 0.84 -10.12
C GLU A 28 -30.79 1.81 -11.24
N ARG A 29 -31.52 1.33 -12.26
CA ARG A 29 -31.98 2.17 -13.37
C ARG A 29 -32.92 3.27 -12.87
N ILE A 30 -33.86 2.95 -11.98
CA ILE A 30 -34.77 3.94 -11.38
C ILE A 30 -33.99 4.95 -10.54
N CYS A 31 -33.01 4.52 -9.74
CA CYS A 31 -32.18 5.41 -8.92
C CYS A 31 -31.43 6.46 -9.74
N ALA A 32 -30.96 6.09 -10.93
CA ALA A 32 -30.28 7.00 -11.84
C ALA A 32 -31.21 8.08 -12.43
N HIS A 33 -32.50 7.78 -12.65
CA HIS A 33 -33.44 8.69 -13.33
C HIS A 33 -34.41 9.40 -12.38
N ALA A 34 -34.75 8.79 -11.25
CA ALA A 34 -35.75 9.25 -10.30
C ALA A 34 -35.30 8.94 -8.85
N PRO A 35 -34.19 9.53 -8.36
CA PRO A 35 -33.64 9.21 -7.03
C PRO A 35 -34.57 9.58 -5.86
N GLY A 36 -35.55 10.46 -6.09
CA GLY A 36 -36.59 10.80 -5.12
C GLY A 36 -37.65 9.71 -4.91
N ALA A 37 -37.64 8.63 -5.71
CA ALA A 37 -38.59 7.52 -5.58
C ALA A 37 -38.26 6.55 -4.45
N PHE A 38 -37.08 6.67 -3.83
CA PHE A 38 -36.58 5.75 -2.81
C PHE A 38 -36.97 6.22 -1.42
N SER A 39 -37.43 5.29 -0.59
CA SER A 39 -37.88 5.56 0.77
C SER A 39 -37.04 4.81 1.80
N GLY A 40 -37.33 5.03 3.09
CA GLY A 40 -36.75 4.23 4.17
C GLY A 40 -37.13 2.74 4.11
N GLU A 41 -38.28 2.42 3.51
CA GLU A 41 -38.69 1.03 3.26
C GLU A 41 -37.78 0.39 2.22
N THR A 42 -37.49 1.10 1.13
CA THR A 42 -36.58 0.60 0.09
C THR A 42 -35.20 0.28 0.68
N VAL A 43 -34.65 1.17 1.51
CA VAL A 43 -33.38 0.92 2.21
C VAL A 43 -33.45 -0.33 3.09
N SER A 44 -34.54 -0.51 3.84
CA SER A 44 -34.72 -1.68 4.70
C SER A 44 -34.77 -2.98 3.91
N VAL A 45 -35.43 -2.98 2.74
CA VAL A 45 -35.48 -4.14 1.83
C VAL A 45 -34.10 -4.48 1.27
N LEU A 46 -33.34 -3.48 0.81
CA LEU A 46 -31.98 -3.67 0.30
C LEU A 46 -31.04 -4.19 1.39
N GLU A 47 -31.14 -3.66 2.62
CA GLU A 47 -30.37 -4.16 3.76
C GLU A 47 -30.72 -5.61 4.10
N ALA A 48 -32.01 -5.95 4.16
CA ALA A 48 -32.47 -7.31 4.41
C ALA A 48 -31.96 -8.28 3.33
N THR A 49 -31.96 -7.85 2.07
CA THR A 49 -31.46 -8.63 0.92
C THR A 49 -29.95 -8.88 1.02
N LEU A 50 -29.17 -7.87 1.43
CA LEU A 50 -27.72 -8.04 1.64
C LEU A 50 -27.39 -9.00 2.78
N ARG A 51 -28.24 -9.08 3.81
CA ARG A 51 -28.03 -9.96 4.96
C ARG A 51 -28.53 -11.38 4.74
N ASP A 52 -29.33 -11.60 3.71
CA ASP A 52 -29.96 -12.88 3.44
C ASP A 52 -28.93 -13.97 3.10
N PRO A 53 -28.78 -15.01 3.93
CA PRO A 53 -27.80 -16.06 3.68
C PRO A 53 -28.16 -16.97 2.51
N ARG A 54 -29.42 -16.96 2.03
CA ARG A 54 -29.90 -17.86 0.96
C ARG A 54 -29.17 -17.66 -0.36
N HIS A 55 -28.56 -16.50 -0.58
CA HIS A 55 -27.83 -16.18 -1.80
C HIS A 55 -26.35 -16.59 -1.77
N ARG A 56 -25.80 -16.98 -0.61
CA ARG A 56 -24.36 -17.24 -0.44
C ARG A 56 -23.83 -18.39 -1.28
N SER A 57 -24.63 -19.44 -1.48
CA SER A 57 -24.24 -20.62 -2.26
C SER A 57 -24.22 -20.39 -3.78
N GLN A 58 -24.70 -19.23 -4.25
CA GLN A 58 -24.73 -18.92 -5.67
C GLN A 58 -23.35 -18.49 -6.17
N THR A 59 -22.92 -19.02 -7.31
CA THR A 59 -21.63 -18.67 -7.96
C THR A 59 -21.48 -17.17 -8.20
N GLN A 60 -22.59 -16.47 -8.47
CA GLN A 60 -22.63 -15.03 -8.73
C GLN A 60 -23.03 -14.18 -7.52
N SER A 61 -22.99 -14.75 -6.30
CA SER A 61 -23.42 -14.06 -5.07
C SER A 61 -22.69 -12.73 -4.83
N LEU A 62 -21.37 -12.68 -5.10
CA LEU A 62 -20.60 -11.44 -5.00
C LEU A 62 -21.14 -10.33 -5.91
N PHE A 63 -21.45 -10.63 -7.17
CA PHE A 63 -21.98 -9.64 -8.11
C PHE A 63 -23.36 -9.14 -7.69
N PHE A 64 -24.20 -10.02 -7.14
CA PHE A 64 -25.49 -9.62 -6.60
C PHE A 64 -25.34 -8.70 -5.38
N TYR A 65 -24.51 -9.05 -4.41
CA TYR A 65 -24.27 -8.18 -3.26
C TYR A 65 -23.64 -6.84 -3.66
N LYS A 66 -22.68 -6.83 -4.58
CA LYS A 66 -22.09 -5.60 -5.12
C LYS A 66 -23.14 -4.70 -5.77
N ARG A 67 -24.10 -5.28 -6.50
CA ARG A 67 -25.22 -4.54 -7.09
C ARG A 67 -26.10 -3.88 -6.01
N ILE A 68 -26.53 -4.65 -5.02
CA ILE A 68 -27.39 -4.10 -3.94
C ILE A 68 -26.64 -3.04 -3.11
N ALA A 69 -25.36 -3.28 -2.78
CA ALA A 69 -24.53 -2.32 -2.05
C ALA A 69 -24.25 -1.06 -2.90
N GLY A 70 -24.03 -1.22 -4.20
CA GLY A 70 -23.89 -0.13 -5.16
C GLY A 70 -25.15 0.74 -5.26
N LEU A 71 -26.33 0.13 -5.21
CA LEU A 71 -27.60 0.86 -5.13
C LEU A 71 -27.73 1.65 -3.82
N LEU A 72 -27.36 1.09 -2.67
CA LEU A 72 -27.30 1.85 -1.41
C LEU A 72 -26.33 3.04 -1.51
N SER A 73 -25.15 2.83 -2.11
CA SER A 73 -24.17 3.91 -2.39
C SER A 73 -24.77 4.99 -3.29
N ALA A 74 -25.52 4.61 -4.33
CA ALA A 74 -26.23 5.54 -5.19
C ALA A 74 -27.28 6.36 -4.40
N ILE A 75 -28.09 5.72 -3.56
CA ILE A 75 -29.06 6.40 -2.68
C ILE A 75 -28.37 7.40 -1.74
N ILE A 76 -27.21 7.06 -1.18
CA ILE A 76 -26.41 7.98 -0.34
C ILE A 76 -26.01 9.23 -1.14
N ARG A 77 -25.64 9.08 -2.41
CA ARG A 77 -25.19 10.19 -3.26
C ARG A 77 -26.33 11.04 -3.81
N THR A 78 -27.40 10.42 -4.31
CA THR A 78 -28.43 11.11 -5.12
C THR A 78 -29.80 11.18 -4.46
N GLY A 79 -30.04 10.40 -3.41
CA GLY A 79 -31.34 10.29 -2.75
C GLY A 79 -31.83 11.62 -2.18
N LYS A 80 -33.15 11.84 -2.22
CA LYS A 80 -33.78 13.01 -1.59
C LYS A 80 -34.06 12.73 -0.11
N GLY A 81 -33.60 13.63 0.77
CA GLY A 81 -33.88 13.59 2.20
C GLY A 81 -32.77 12.95 3.05
N GLY A 82 -32.27 13.70 4.03
CA GLY A 82 -31.13 13.29 4.88
C GLY A 82 -31.35 11.98 5.65
N LYS A 83 -32.60 11.67 6.04
CA LYS A 83 -32.94 10.43 6.77
C LYS A 83 -32.76 9.18 5.90
N VAL A 84 -33.19 9.21 4.63
CA VAL A 84 -33.03 8.06 3.71
C VAL A 84 -31.56 7.82 3.40
N ARG A 85 -30.81 8.88 3.11
CA ARG A 85 -29.35 8.83 2.88
C ARG A 85 -28.61 8.29 4.12
N GLY A 86 -28.95 8.80 5.30
CA GLY A 86 -28.39 8.33 6.57
C GLY A 86 -28.68 6.86 6.85
N ASN A 87 -29.93 6.41 6.62
CA ASN A 87 -30.30 5.00 6.76
C ASN A 87 -29.50 4.10 5.79
N ALA A 88 -29.33 4.52 4.54
CA ALA A 88 -28.57 3.77 3.54
C ALA A 88 -27.09 3.65 3.94
N PHE A 89 -26.51 4.74 4.46
CA PHE A 89 -25.14 4.73 4.99
C PHE A 89 -24.99 3.76 6.17
N GLN A 90 -25.92 3.82 7.14
CA GLN A 90 -25.92 2.92 8.29
C GLN A 90 -26.12 1.45 7.87
N ALA A 91 -26.92 1.17 6.85
CA ALA A 91 -27.09 -0.19 6.33
C ALA A 91 -25.77 -0.77 5.82
N LEU A 92 -24.97 0.02 5.09
CA LEU A 92 -23.64 -0.38 4.65
C LEU A 92 -22.65 -0.51 5.83
N GLU A 93 -22.65 0.43 6.79
CA GLU A 93 -21.80 0.34 7.99
C GLU A 93 -22.08 -0.94 8.79
N ARG A 94 -23.35 -1.33 8.94
CA ARG A 94 -23.71 -2.57 9.65
C ARG A 94 -23.24 -3.83 8.95
N LEU A 95 -22.99 -3.80 7.64
CA LEU A 95 -22.45 -4.95 6.89
C LEU A 95 -20.93 -5.08 6.99
N LEU A 96 -20.23 -4.10 7.54
CA LEU A 96 -18.79 -4.21 7.82
C LEU A 96 -18.49 -5.31 8.87
N THR A 97 -19.47 -5.70 9.68
CA THR A 97 -19.37 -6.82 10.64
C THR A 97 -19.83 -8.17 10.05
N ALA A 98 -20.29 -8.21 8.79
CA ALA A 98 -20.87 -9.42 8.19
C ALA A 98 -19.83 -10.56 8.11
N THR A 99 -20.17 -11.76 8.59
CA THR A 99 -19.25 -12.91 8.56
C THR A 99 -19.02 -13.46 7.16
N ASP A 100 -19.94 -13.22 6.23
CA ASP A 100 -19.80 -13.57 4.83
C ASP A 100 -18.84 -12.62 4.10
N VAL A 101 -17.85 -13.20 3.40
CA VAL A 101 -16.80 -12.45 2.71
C VAL A 101 -17.36 -11.61 1.57
N ASN A 102 -18.35 -12.12 0.81
CA ASN A 102 -18.89 -11.41 -0.33
C ASN A 102 -19.77 -10.23 0.10
N GLN A 103 -20.58 -10.40 1.15
CA GLN A 103 -21.37 -9.32 1.76
C GLN A 103 -20.46 -8.21 2.31
N HIS A 104 -19.42 -8.60 3.04
CA HIS A 104 -18.44 -7.67 3.62
C HIS A 104 -17.70 -6.86 2.54
N LEU A 105 -17.18 -7.53 1.51
CA LEU A 105 -16.45 -6.88 0.42
C LEU A 105 -17.35 -5.93 -0.37
N ALA A 106 -18.59 -6.34 -0.67
CA ALA A 106 -19.56 -5.47 -1.36
C ALA A 106 -19.83 -4.17 -0.58
N ALA A 107 -19.99 -4.26 0.75
CA ALA A 107 -20.19 -3.10 1.60
C ALA A 107 -18.95 -2.19 1.65
N CYS A 108 -17.75 -2.78 1.78
CA CYS A 108 -16.50 -2.02 1.79
C CYS A 108 -16.28 -1.26 0.49
N GLU A 109 -16.47 -1.90 -0.67
CA GLU A 109 -16.31 -1.25 -1.97
C GLU A 109 -17.35 -0.15 -2.20
N ALA A 110 -18.61 -0.37 -1.77
CA ALA A 110 -19.68 0.62 -1.89
C ALA A 110 -19.42 1.88 -1.05
N LEU A 111 -18.91 1.73 0.18
CA LEU A 111 -18.49 2.82 1.04
C LEU A 111 -17.20 3.48 0.54
N GLY A 112 -16.22 2.68 0.13
CA GLY A 112 -14.93 3.14 -0.41
C GLY A 112 -15.06 3.89 -1.74
N SER A 113 -16.20 3.76 -2.43
CA SER A 113 -16.49 4.44 -3.69
C SER A 113 -17.37 5.69 -3.51
N LEU A 114 -17.66 6.11 -2.27
CA LEU A 114 -18.37 7.36 -2.03
C LEU A 114 -17.50 8.56 -2.46
N PRO A 115 -18.11 9.61 -3.04
CA PRO A 115 -17.36 10.77 -3.49
C PRO A 115 -16.82 11.54 -2.28
N VAL A 116 -15.60 12.03 -2.38
CA VAL A 116 -14.98 12.91 -1.39
C VAL A 116 -14.41 14.13 -2.11
N SER A 117 -14.46 15.28 -1.45
CA SER A 117 -14.03 16.57 -1.97
C SER A 117 -12.51 16.72 -1.82
N ILE A 118 -11.79 15.82 -2.49
CA ILE A 118 -10.32 15.76 -2.50
C ILE A 118 -9.86 15.92 -3.94
N GLU A 119 -9.17 17.02 -4.21
CA GLU A 119 -8.53 17.28 -5.49
C GLU A 119 -7.02 17.23 -5.35
N GLY A 120 -6.38 16.42 -6.19
CA GLY A 120 -4.94 16.41 -6.29
C GLY A 120 -4.41 17.64 -7.04
N PRO A 121 -3.23 18.15 -6.69
CA PRO A 121 -2.58 19.19 -7.49
C PRO A 121 -2.34 18.68 -8.91
N ARG A 122 -2.60 19.54 -9.90
CA ARG A 122 -2.32 19.20 -11.30
C ARG A 122 -0.81 19.01 -11.49
N PRO A 123 -0.37 17.93 -12.15
CA PRO A 123 1.03 17.80 -12.52
C PRO A 123 1.39 18.93 -13.46
N GLU A 124 2.40 19.73 -13.10
CA GLU A 124 2.99 20.70 -14.02
C GLU A 124 3.77 19.93 -15.09
N GLU A 125 3.71 20.38 -16.35
CA GLU A 125 4.53 19.80 -17.41
C GLU A 125 6.01 20.00 -17.06
N ILE A 126 6.73 18.89 -16.91
CA ILE A 126 8.17 18.91 -16.69
C ILE A 126 8.81 19.28 -18.03
N ALA A 127 9.25 20.53 -18.14
CA ALA A 127 9.88 21.03 -19.36
C ALA A 127 11.18 20.26 -19.66
N ALA A 128 11.26 19.70 -20.88
CA ALA A 128 12.49 19.13 -21.43
C ALA A 128 13.50 20.27 -21.67
N SER A 129 14.54 20.30 -20.85
CA SER A 129 15.69 21.20 -21.02
C SER A 129 16.94 20.35 -20.86
N PRO A 130 18.07 20.73 -21.49
CA PRO A 130 19.34 20.06 -21.23
C PRO A 130 19.63 20.03 -19.73
N PHE A 131 20.06 18.86 -19.25
CA PHE A 131 20.53 18.66 -17.89
C PHE A 131 21.93 19.24 -17.76
N PRO A 132 22.21 20.12 -16.77
CA PRO A 132 23.54 20.65 -16.59
C PRO A 132 24.51 19.53 -16.20
N GLU A 133 25.76 19.67 -16.59
CA GLU A 133 26.86 18.81 -16.13
C GLU A 133 27.43 19.39 -14.84
N VAL A 134 27.57 18.57 -13.82
CA VAL A 134 28.02 18.99 -12.48
C VAL A 134 29.16 18.08 -12.04
N SER A 135 30.23 18.70 -11.54
CA SER A 135 31.41 17.98 -11.05
C SER A 135 31.16 17.32 -9.68
N TRP A 136 31.91 16.26 -9.38
CA TRP A 136 31.83 15.62 -8.06
C TRP A 136 32.25 16.58 -6.93
N GLU A 137 33.22 17.44 -7.22
CA GLU A 137 33.73 18.46 -6.32
C GLU A 137 32.66 19.51 -5.99
N GLU A 138 31.89 19.95 -6.99
CA GLU A 138 30.77 20.88 -6.81
C GLU A 138 29.66 20.26 -5.96
N VAL A 139 29.32 18.98 -6.19
CA VAL A 139 28.35 18.27 -5.34
C VAL A 139 28.86 18.14 -3.90
N CYS A 140 30.13 17.75 -3.72
CA CYS A 140 30.74 17.66 -2.39
C CYS A 140 30.84 19.01 -1.68
N GLY A 141 30.98 20.11 -2.42
CA GLY A 141 31.00 21.47 -1.91
C GLY A 141 29.65 21.94 -1.38
N ALA A 142 28.54 21.33 -1.82
CA ALA A 142 27.18 21.63 -1.36
C ALA A 142 26.80 20.94 -0.03
N ARG A 143 27.74 20.22 0.61
CA ARG A 143 27.47 19.50 1.86
C ARG A 143 27.02 20.44 2.98
N PRO A 144 26.05 20.02 3.83
CA PRO A 144 25.53 20.85 4.91
C PRO A 144 26.35 20.76 6.20
N PHE A 145 27.57 20.21 6.16
CA PHE A 145 28.41 19.95 7.33
C PHE A 145 29.89 20.16 7.02
N GLU A 146 30.65 20.46 8.07
CA GLU A 146 32.11 20.53 8.06
C GLU A 146 32.70 19.23 8.61
N GLY A 147 33.93 18.89 8.20
CA GLY A 147 34.62 17.67 8.64
C GLY A 147 34.93 16.68 7.51
N GLU A 148 35.57 15.58 7.88
CA GLU A 148 35.95 14.52 6.93
C GLU A 148 34.71 13.78 6.44
N ALA A 149 34.51 13.79 5.12
CA ALA A 149 33.35 13.19 4.49
C ALA A 149 33.53 11.68 4.29
N ILE A 150 32.58 10.92 4.82
CA ILE A 150 32.43 9.49 4.60
C ILE A 150 31.37 9.30 3.52
N CYS A 151 31.77 8.74 2.38
CA CYS A 151 30.87 8.42 1.26
C CYS A 151 30.56 6.91 1.26
N ARG A 152 29.28 6.55 1.30
CA ARG A 152 28.83 5.16 1.29
C ARG A 152 27.76 4.94 0.20
N PRO A 153 27.90 3.90 -0.65
CA PRO A 153 26.84 3.52 -1.56
C PRO A 153 25.69 2.86 -0.78
N GLN A 154 24.46 3.26 -1.09
CA GLN A 154 23.24 2.64 -0.58
C GLN A 154 22.21 2.50 -1.72
N GLY A 155 22.13 1.30 -2.29
CA GLY A 155 21.34 1.05 -3.50
C GLY A 155 21.87 1.87 -4.67
N ARG A 156 21.02 2.75 -5.23
CA ARG A 156 21.36 3.68 -6.33
C ARG A 156 21.74 5.08 -5.83
N SER A 157 22.01 5.24 -4.55
CA SER A 157 22.35 6.52 -3.94
C SER A 157 23.75 6.49 -3.35
N LEU A 158 24.43 7.63 -3.38
CA LEU A 158 25.60 7.90 -2.56
C LEU A 158 25.15 8.71 -1.35
N VAL A 159 25.46 8.22 -0.16
CA VAL A 159 25.20 8.90 1.11
C VAL A 159 26.52 9.45 1.61
N ILE A 160 26.58 10.77 1.76
CA ILE A 160 27.76 11.52 2.20
C ILE A 160 27.42 12.11 3.55
N SER A 161 28.17 11.70 4.57
CA SER A 161 28.01 12.11 5.97
C SER A 161 29.38 12.44 6.57
N CYS A 162 29.41 13.06 7.75
CA CYS A 162 30.60 13.08 8.61
C CYS A 162 30.25 12.48 9.98
N GLU A 163 31.27 12.21 10.80
CA GLU A 163 31.02 11.74 12.17
C GLU A 163 30.27 12.83 12.96
N GLY A 164 29.22 12.43 13.68
CA GLY A 164 28.43 13.32 14.53
C GLY A 164 27.46 14.27 13.81
N CYS A 165 27.38 14.30 12.47
CA CYS A 165 26.42 15.16 11.79
C CYS A 165 24.99 14.62 11.85
N GLU A 166 24.04 15.51 12.17
CA GLU A 166 22.61 15.21 12.09
C GLU A 166 22.09 15.25 10.65
N ARG A 167 22.73 16.03 9.76
CA ARG A 167 22.34 16.13 8.35
C ARG A 167 23.32 15.43 7.45
N VAL A 168 22.79 14.76 6.44
CA VAL A 168 23.58 14.05 5.42
C VAL A 168 23.21 14.57 4.04
N LEU A 169 24.16 14.49 3.11
CA LEU A 169 23.97 14.77 1.69
C LEU A 169 23.74 13.44 0.96
N VAL A 170 22.75 13.40 0.09
CA VAL A 170 22.39 12.22 -0.69
C VAL A 170 22.42 12.57 -2.16
N VAL A 171 23.12 11.76 -2.96
CA VAL A 171 23.14 11.85 -4.42
C VAL A 171 22.45 10.60 -4.96
N LYS A 172 21.17 10.72 -5.34
CA LYS A 172 20.36 9.63 -5.89
C LYS A 172 20.50 9.63 -7.42
N MET A 173 20.90 8.50 -7.98
CA MET A 173 21.13 8.35 -9.42
C MET A 173 20.01 7.58 -10.09
N ALA A 174 19.75 7.87 -11.36
CA ALA A 174 18.86 7.05 -12.19
C ALA A 174 19.49 5.67 -12.42
N ARG A 175 18.66 4.62 -12.52
CA ARG A 175 19.07 3.26 -12.88
C ARG A 175 19.26 3.14 -14.39
N ALA A 176 19.99 2.11 -14.82
CA ALA A 176 20.04 1.73 -16.22
C ALA A 176 18.61 1.52 -16.77
N GLY A 177 18.30 2.15 -17.91
CA GLY A 177 16.97 2.10 -18.55
C GLY A 177 15.89 2.99 -17.93
N GLU A 178 16.19 3.67 -16.82
CA GLU A 178 15.26 4.61 -16.20
C GLU A 178 15.36 6.00 -16.84
N LYS A 179 14.20 6.62 -17.04
CA LYS A 179 14.10 7.98 -17.57
C LYS A 179 14.31 9.02 -16.45
N PRO A 180 15.01 10.14 -16.70
CA PRO A 180 15.29 11.16 -15.68
C PRO A 180 14.04 11.80 -15.05
N GLU A 181 12.88 11.68 -15.69
CA GLU A 181 11.58 12.17 -15.23
C GLU A 181 11.18 11.66 -13.84
N SER A 182 11.65 10.47 -13.42
CA SER A 182 11.41 9.97 -12.05
C SER A 182 12.11 10.84 -11.01
N LEU A 183 13.38 11.19 -11.23
CA LEU A 183 14.15 12.09 -10.38
C LEU A 183 13.57 13.51 -10.36
N ILE A 184 13.08 13.98 -11.51
CA ILE A 184 12.45 15.32 -11.57
C ILE A 184 11.16 15.34 -10.75
N ARG A 185 10.32 14.30 -10.87
CA ARG A 185 9.09 14.17 -10.07
C ARG A 185 9.40 14.09 -8.59
N GLU A 186 10.44 13.37 -8.20
CA GLU A 186 10.88 13.28 -6.81
C GLU A 186 11.28 14.65 -6.24
N ALA A 187 12.15 15.38 -6.95
CA ALA A 187 12.56 16.72 -6.55
C ALA A 187 11.37 17.71 -6.47
N PHE A 188 10.45 17.62 -7.42
CA PHE A 188 9.24 18.43 -7.45
C PHE A 188 8.39 18.22 -6.19
N TRP A 189 8.13 16.96 -5.80
CA TRP A 189 7.33 16.68 -4.61
C TRP A 189 8.03 17.06 -3.32
N MET A 190 9.34 16.84 -3.22
CA MET A 190 10.14 17.32 -2.10
C MET A 190 9.97 18.84 -1.92
N GLU A 191 10.13 19.62 -2.98
CA GLU A 191 9.98 21.07 -2.92
C GLU A 191 8.54 21.52 -2.62
N LYS A 192 7.54 20.97 -3.33
CA LYS A 192 6.14 21.36 -3.17
C LYS A 192 5.62 21.05 -1.77
N LEU A 193 5.95 19.88 -1.21
CA LEU A 193 5.51 19.50 0.14
C LEU A 193 6.26 20.29 1.22
N ARG A 194 7.56 20.57 1.07
CA ARG A 194 8.30 21.45 1.99
C ARG A 194 7.68 22.83 2.13
N ARG A 195 7.25 23.44 1.01
CA ARG A 195 6.56 24.74 1.03
C ARG A 195 5.22 24.70 1.77
N ARG A 196 4.66 23.51 1.97
CA ARG A 196 3.39 23.27 2.66
C ARG A 196 3.58 22.48 3.95
N ILE A 197 4.79 22.50 4.54
CA ILE A 197 5.09 21.71 5.74
C ILE A 197 4.17 22.05 6.92
N SER A 198 3.70 23.30 7.00
CA SER A 198 2.74 23.76 8.01
C SER A 198 1.37 23.08 7.94
N LEU A 199 1.06 22.34 6.86
CA LEU A 199 -0.16 21.54 6.78
C LEU A 199 -0.07 20.22 7.55
N PHE A 200 1.12 19.88 8.06
CA PHE A 200 1.39 18.67 8.85
C PHE A 200 1.65 19.07 10.30
N GLU A 201 0.86 18.50 11.21
CA GLU A 201 0.96 18.78 12.66
C GLU A 201 2.01 17.90 13.36
N GLU A 202 2.48 16.87 12.67
CA GLU A 202 3.44 15.88 13.16
C GLU A 202 4.83 16.11 12.57
N ARG A 203 5.87 15.63 13.27
CA ARG A 203 7.26 15.67 12.77
C ARG A 203 7.35 14.99 11.40
N PHE A 204 7.62 15.78 10.36
CA PHE A 204 7.81 15.28 9.00
C PHE A 204 9.02 15.94 8.34
N GLU A 205 10.12 15.20 8.26
CA GLU A 205 11.37 15.70 7.71
C GLU A 205 11.47 15.39 6.23
N ILE A 206 10.95 16.32 5.44
CA ILE A 206 10.96 16.22 3.98
C ILE A 206 12.36 16.58 3.45
N PRO A 207 12.97 15.74 2.60
CA PRO A 207 14.26 16.02 1.98
C PRO A 207 14.31 17.36 1.28
N GLU A 208 15.44 18.05 1.38
CA GLU A 208 15.68 19.35 0.76
C GLU A 208 16.51 19.21 -0.51
N PRO A 209 15.91 19.35 -1.71
CA PRO A 209 16.63 19.15 -2.96
C PRO A 209 17.51 20.36 -3.30
N PHE A 210 18.74 20.10 -3.72
CA PHE A 210 19.66 21.13 -4.20
C PHE A 210 19.33 21.54 -5.63
N ARG A 211 19.79 22.74 -6.01
CA ARG A 211 19.82 23.20 -7.40
C ARG A 211 21.26 23.47 -7.83
N PHE A 212 21.70 22.81 -8.88
CA PHE A 212 22.95 23.12 -9.57
C PHE A 212 22.61 23.79 -10.90
N HIS A 213 23.22 24.94 -11.15
CA HIS A 213 22.91 25.76 -12.33
C HIS A 213 21.39 25.99 -12.54
N GLY A 214 20.67 26.21 -11.43
CA GLY A 214 19.22 26.45 -11.44
C GLY A 214 18.33 25.21 -11.64
N ARG A 215 18.89 23.99 -11.70
CA ARG A 215 18.15 22.73 -11.93
C ARG A 215 18.36 21.73 -10.80
N HIS A 216 17.33 20.94 -10.50
CA HIS A 216 17.39 19.88 -9.47
C HIS A 216 18.05 18.59 -9.98
N VAL A 217 17.80 18.24 -11.24
CA VAL A 217 18.38 17.05 -11.88
C VAL A 217 19.51 17.49 -12.81
N PHE A 218 20.62 16.77 -12.76
CA PHE A 218 21.85 17.07 -13.47
C PHE A 218 22.55 15.78 -13.93
N ARG A 219 23.57 15.90 -14.78
CA ARG A 219 24.48 14.81 -15.16
C ARG A 219 25.72 14.89 -14.29
N LEU A 220 25.99 13.84 -13.51
CA LEU A 220 27.18 13.80 -12.67
C LEU A 220 28.41 13.41 -13.51
N LEU A 221 29.39 14.32 -13.57
CA LEU A 221 30.66 14.05 -14.24
C LEU A 221 31.52 13.07 -13.45
N ARG A 222 32.44 12.40 -14.14
CA ARG A 222 33.45 11.58 -13.48
C ARG A 222 34.37 12.46 -12.62
N PRO A 223 34.76 12.01 -11.42
CA PRO A 223 35.82 12.68 -10.68
C PRO A 223 37.08 12.79 -11.55
N LEU A 224 37.76 13.93 -11.51
CA LEU A 224 39.02 14.14 -12.23
C LEU A 224 40.15 13.30 -11.61
N THR A 225 40.06 13.01 -10.32
CA THR A 225 41.04 12.24 -9.54
C THR A 225 40.34 11.31 -8.55
N GLY A 226 40.94 10.15 -8.28
CA GLY A 226 40.42 9.18 -7.31
C GLY A 226 39.47 8.13 -7.92
N PRO A 227 39.01 7.16 -7.11
CA PRO A 227 38.09 6.13 -7.57
C PRO A 227 36.71 6.72 -7.85
N ASP A 228 36.06 6.22 -8.90
CA ASP A 228 34.69 6.59 -9.23
C ASP A 228 33.73 6.01 -8.17
N PRO A 229 33.04 6.85 -7.37
CA PRO A 229 32.21 6.37 -6.27
C PRO A 229 30.90 5.74 -6.77
N ILE A 230 30.61 5.79 -8.07
CA ILE A 230 29.31 5.42 -8.61
C ILE A 230 28.99 3.92 -8.42
N PRO A 231 27.79 3.58 -7.90
CA PRO A 231 27.32 2.20 -7.80
C PRO A 231 27.13 1.53 -9.16
N ALA A 232 27.22 0.21 -9.20
CA ALA A 232 26.86 -0.57 -10.40
C ALA A 232 25.37 -0.40 -10.78
N GLY A 233 25.06 -0.53 -12.07
CA GLY A 233 23.68 -0.55 -12.57
C GLY A 233 22.98 0.81 -12.67
N VAL A 234 23.73 1.92 -12.56
CA VAL A 234 23.20 3.27 -12.81
C VAL A 234 23.10 3.58 -14.31
N HIS A 235 22.35 4.64 -14.64
CA HIS A 235 22.16 5.12 -16.00
C HIS A 235 23.51 5.56 -16.63
N PRO A 236 23.79 5.23 -17.91
CA PRO A 236 25.05 5.60 -18.57
C PRO A 236 25.35 7.11 -18.56
N GLU A 237 24.31 7.93 -18.77
CA GLU A 237 24.40 9.40 -18.72
C GLU A 237 24.51 9.98 -17.29
N ARG A 238 24.49 9.14 -16.24
CA ARG A 238 24.66 9.53 -14.83
C ARG A 238 23.71 10.64 -14.37
N TYR A 239 22.44 10.57 -14.77
CA TYR A 239 21.42 11.47 -14.25
C TYR A 239 21.31 11.31 -12.73
N ALA A 240 21.36 12.44 -12.02
CA ALA A 240 21.39 12.47 -10.57
C ALA A 240 20.53 13.62 -10.01
N LEU A 241 20.05 13.41 -8.79
CA LEU A 241 19.40 14.39 -7.92
C LEU A 241 20.19 14.41 -6.60
N ALA A 242 20.57 15.60 -6.14
CA ALA A 242 21.15 15.76 -4.81
C ALA A 242 20.16 16.41 -3.86
N PHE A 243 20.10 15.92 -2.63
CA PHE A 243 19.28 16.48 -1.56
C PHE A 243 19.92 16.23 -0.20
N THR A 244 19.53 17.03 0.80
CA THR A 244 19.92 16.78 2.20
C THR A 244 18.74 16.33 3.05
N VAL A 245 19.01 15.43 3.98
CA VAL A 245 18.07 14.87 4.95
C VAL A 245 18.71 14.82 6.33
N HIS A 246 17.88 14.71 7.37
CA HIS A 246 18.34 14.28 8.68
C HIS A 246 18.77 12.79 8.63
N SER A 247 19.69 12.38 9.50
CA SER A 247 20.23 11.02 9.57
C SER A 247 19.14 9.96 9.84
N ASP A 248 18.09 10.32 10.59
CA ASP A 248 16.89 9.51 10.82
C ASP A 248 16.19 9.05 9.53
N TYR A 249 16.42 9.72 8.39
CA TYR A 249 15.89 9.31 7.09
C TYR A 249 16.34 7.90 6.68
N PHE A 250 17.46 7.41 7.20
CA PHE A 250 17.97 6.08 6.93
C PHE A 250 17.59 5.04 7.99
N VAL A 251 16.82 5.43 9.01
CA VAL A 251 16.35 4.55 10.08
C VAL A 251 15.00 3.96 9.71
N TYR A 252 15.02 2.69 9.32
CA TYR A 252 13.81 1.90 9.06
C TYR A 252 13.19 1.45 10.39
N PRO A 253 11.88 1.60 10.59
CA PRO A 253 11.27 1.41 11.90
C PRO A 253 11.30 -0.06 12.34
N ASN A 254 11.31 -0.97 11.38
CA ASN A 254 11.23 -2.40 11.55
C ASN A 254 12.57 -3.13 11.42
N HIS A 255 13.68 -2.45 11.07
CA HIS A 255 14.98 -3.10 10.89
C HIS A 255 15.95 -2.68 12.01
N PRO A 256 16.76 -3.59 12.58
CA PRO A 256 17.78 -3.21 13.55
C PRO A 256 18.82 -2.32 12.88
N GLY A 257 19.09 -1.17 13.51
CA GLY A 257 20.19 -0.29 13.15
C GLY A 257 21.48 -0.66 13.90
N PRO A 258 22.54 0.16 13.79
CA PRO A 258 23.79 -0.06 14.52
C PRO A 258 23.62 -0.14 16.05
N GLN A 259 22.61 0.56 16.58
CA GLN A 259 22.27 0.57 18.01
C GLN A 259 21.24 -0.51 18.39
N GLY A 260 20.93 -1.43 17.46
CA GLY A 260 19.87 -2.42 17.62
C GLY A 260 18.51 -1.96 17.07
N PRO A 261 17.44 -2.74 17.34
CA PRO A 261 16.08 -2.39 16.95
C PRO A 261 15.57 -1.17 17.74
N LEU A 262 14.65 -0.41 17.14
CA LEU A 262 13.99 0.69 17.85
C LEU A 262 13.27 0.16 19.10
N PRO A 263 13.31 0.88 20.24
CA PRO A 263 12.51 0.53 21.40
C PRO A 263 11.01 0.49 21.06
N PRO A 264 10.21 -0.40 21.70
CA PRO A 264 8.77 -0.54 21.42
C PRO A 264 7.98 0.77 21.41
N THR A 265 8.27 1.68 22.34
CA THR A 265 7.60 2.99 22.45
C THR A 265 7.88 3.89 21.25
N LEU A 266 9.15 3.97 20.84
CA LEU A 266 9.58 4.76 19.69
C LEU A 266 9.10 4.13 18.37
N PHE A 267 9.16 2.80 18.26
CA PHE A 267 8.59 2.09 17.12
C PHE A 267 7.10 2.38 16.95
N ARG A 268 6.34 2.28 18.04
CA ARG A 268 4.90 2.61 18.06
C ARG A 268 4.67 4.06 17.63
N GLU A 269 5.34 5.02 18.24
CA GLU A 269 5.26 6.44 17.86
C GLU A 269 5.52 6.62 16.35
N THR A 270 6.60 6.05 15.83
CA THR A 270 7.00 6.21 14.44
C THR A 270 5.97 5.64 13.47
N MET A 271 5.45 4.44 13.75
CA MET A 271 4.41 3.81 12.95
C MET A 271 3.11 4.63 12.94
N LEU A 272 2.71 5.15 14.10
CA LEU A 272 1.50 5.94 14.27
C LEU A 272 1.59 7.31 13.59
N ARG A 273 2.75 7.97 13.69
CA ARG A 273 3.05 9.22 12.98
C ARG A 273 3.07 9.00 11.47
N CYS A 274 3.74 7.95 10.98
CA CYS A 274 3.74 7.64 9.54
C CYS A 274 2.33 7.34 9.01
N ALA A 275 1.49 6.65 9.79
CA ALA A 275 0.09 6.44 9.45
C ALA A 275 -0.68 7.77 9.32
N TYR A 276 -0.52 8.68 10.28
CA TYR A 276 -1.08 10.03 10.21
C TYR A 276 -0.60 10.78 8.96
N LEU A 277 0.70 10.81 8.70
CA LEU A 277 1.29 11.54 7.56
C LEU A 277 0.77 11.01 6.22
N LEU A 278 0.71 9.69 6.04
CA LEU A 278 0.15 9.07 4.83
C LEU A 278 -1.34 9.38 4.67
N GLY A 279 -2.11 9.36 5.76
CA GLY A 279 -3.51 9.79 5.76
C GLY A 279 -3.64 11.26 5.39
N ARG A 280 -2.85 12.13 6.01
CA ARG A 280 -2.84 13.58 5.80
C ARG A 280 -2.48 13.97 4.37
N MET A 281 -1.44 13.36 3.80
CA MET A 281 -1.11 13.53 2.39
C MET A 281 -2.31 13.16 1.52
N SER A 282 -2.95 12.01 1.79
CA SER A 282 -4.08 11.52 0.99
C SER A 282 -5.29 12.44 1.09
N GLY A 283 -5.58 12.97 2.29
CA GLY A 283 -6.62 13.97 2.53
C GLY A 283 -6.34 15.32 1.86
N LEU A 284 -5.07 15.62 1.55
CA LEU A 284 -4.64 16.80 0.80
C LEU A 284 -4.53 16.55 -0.72
N GLY A 285 -4.98 15.39 -1.20
CA GLY A 285 -4.97 15.07 -2.63
C GLY A 285 -3.66 14.48 -3.14
N LEU A 286 -2.79 13.96 -2.26
CA LEU A 286 -1.52 13.33 -2.62
C LEU A 286 -1.41 11.94 -2.01
N VAL A 287 -1.12 10.93 -2.83
CA VAL A 287 -1.13 9.53 -2.38
C VAL A 287 0.19 8.85 -2.71
N HIS A 288 0.66 7.99 -1.81
CA HIS A 288 1.92 7.28 -1.96
C HIS A 288 1.66 5.88 -2.54
N THR A 289 2.08 5.62 -3.76
CA THR A 289 1.68 4.38 -4.46
C THR A 289 2.44 3.13 -4.02
N ALA A 290 3.58 3.29 -3.34
CA ALA A 290 4.44 2.17 -2.92
C ALA A 290 5.06 2.34 -1.52
N PRO A 291 4.27 2.53 -0.43
CA PRO A 291 4.80 2.68 0.92
C PRO A 291 5.57 1.42 1.37
N LEU A 292 5.15 0.26 0.84
CA LEU A 292 5.95 -0.95 0.73
C LEU A 292 5.87 -1.46 -0.71
N THR A 293 6.98 -1.95 -1.25
CA THR A 293 7.00 -2.53 -2.59
C THR A 293 6.59 -4.01 -2.53
N LEU A 294 5.31 -4.30 -2.82
CA LEU A 294 4.69 -5.63 -2.68
C LEU A 294 4.49 -6.32 -4.03
N PHE A 295 4.61 -7.65 -4.07
CA PHE A 295 4.48 -8.45 -5.29
C PHE A 295 3.63 -9.71 -5.08
N HIS A 296 2.90 -10.15 -6.13
CA HIS A 296 2.26 -11.47 -6.15
C HIS A 296 3.23 -12.59 -6.54
N ASN A 297 4.17 -12.29 -7.44
CA ASN A 297 5.22 -13.19 -7.91
C ASN A 297 6.32 -12.36 -8.56
N ARG A 298 7.57 -12.49 -8.10
CA ARG A 298 8.72 -11.74 -8.63
C ARG A 298 9.34 -12.38 -9.88
N ILE A 299 9.14 -13.67 -10.12
CA ILE A 299 9.66 -14.42 -11.27
C ILE A 299 8.84 -14.11 -12.54
N GLN A 300 7.52 -14.03 -12.43
CA GLN A 300 6.61 -13.95 -13.57
C GLN A 300 6.20 -12.52 -13.96
N ARG A 301 6.98 -11.50 -13.57
CA ARG A 301 6.65 -10.08 -13.78
C ARG A 301 6.35 -9.73 -15.25
N SER A 302 7.08 -10.33 -16.19
CA SER A 302 6.93 -10.08 -17.63
C SER A 302 5.68 -10.71 -18.28
N ARG A 303 4.89 -11.49 -17.53
CA ARG A 303 3.66 -12.14 -18.03
C ARG A 303 2.37 -11.45 -17.61
N ARG A 304 2.42 -10.53 -16.65
CA ARG A 304 1.22 -9.94 -16.06
C ARG A 304 1.10 -8.48 -16.46
N GLU A 305 -0.11 -8.07 -16.82
CA GLU A 305 -0.44 -6.68 -17.13
C GLU A 305 -0.13 -5.73 -15.96
N ASP A 306 -0.13 -6.24 -14.72
CA ASP A 306 0.21 -5.51 -13.49
C ASP A 306 1.71 -5.50 -13.16
N GLY A 307 2.58 -6.06 -14.01
CA GLY A 307 4.02 -6.15 -13.77
C GLY A 307 4.39 -6.99 -12.53
N GLY A 308 3.45 -7.77 -11.99
CA GLY A 308 3.62 -8.58 -10.77
C GLY A 308 3.38 -7.82 -9.46
N VAL A 309 2.94 -6.56 -9.49
CA VAL A 309 2.60 -5.76 -8.30
C VAL A 309 1.43 -6.41 -7.54
N TYR A 310 1.48 -6.37 -6.21
CA TYR A 310 0.42 -6.96 -5.38
C TYR A 310 -0.86 -6.11 -5.39
N LEU A 311 -1.98 -6.72 -5.77
CA LEU A 311 -3.33 -6.17 -5.71
C LEU A 311 -4.09 -6.83 -4.56
N TRP A 312 -4.24 -6.09 -3.45
CA TRP A 312 -4.75 -6.64 -2.21
C TRP A 312 -6.22 -7.07 -2.28
N GLN A 313 -7.00 -6.50 -3.20
CA GLN A 313 -8.41 -6.85 -3.45
C GLN A 313 -8.56 -8.28 -3.98
N ARG A 314 -7.51 -8.82 -4.59
CA ARG A 314 -7.51 -10.19 -5.12
C ARG A 314 -7.21 -11.23 -4.04
N ALA A 315 -6.72 -10.81 -2.87
CA ALA A 315 -6.33 -11.69 -1.75
C ALA A 315 -5.49 -12.91 -2.19
N GLY A 316 -4.64 -12.73 -3.20
CA GLY A 316 -3.73 -13.77 -3.67
C GLY A 316 -2.51 -13.88 -2.73
N ARG A 317 -1.71 -14.93 -2.92
CA ARG A 317 -0.41 -15.07 -2.24
C ARG A 317 0.41 -13.78 -2.29
N LEU A 318 0.96 -13.38 -1.15
CA LEU A 318 1.94 -12.30 -1.05
C LEU A 318 3.35 -12.89 -1.10
N ASP A 319 4.13 -12.47 -2.10
CA ASP A 319 5.46 -13.01 -2.36
C ASP A 319 6.51 -12.40 -1.41
N ARG A 320 7.26 -13.27 -0.73
CA ARG A 320 8.42 -12.89 0.11
C ARG A 320 8.13 -11.70 1.00
N TRP A 321 7.07 -11.82 1.79
CA TRP A 321 6.48 -10.68 2.50
C TRP A 321 7.52 -9.99 3.39
N LEU A 322 8.37 -10.76 4.10
CA LEU A 322 9.39 -10.23 4.99
C LEU A 322 10.50 -9.51 4.23
N ALA A 323 10.93 -10.04 3.09
CA ALA A 323 11.90 -9.37 2.22
C ALA A 323 11.33 -8.07 1.62
N SER A 324 10.02 -8.05 1.31
CA SER A 324 9.33 -6.83 0.85
C SER A 324 9.27 -5.76 1.94
N CYS A 325 9.29 -6.15 3.22
CA CYS A 325 9.32 -5.23 4.36
C CYS A 325 10.71 -4.68 4.69
N ARG A 326 11.79 -5.06 4.00
CA ARG A 326 13.15 -4.65 4.40
C ARG A 326 13.37 -3.13 4.31
N TYR A 327 12.74 -2.48 3.34
CA TYR A 327 12.95 -1.06 3.06
C TYR A 327 11.60 -0.33 2.86
N PRO A 328 10.78 -0.13 3.91
CA PRO A 328 9.59 0.70 3.79
C PRO A 328 9.93 2.13 3.38
N ASN A 329 9.07 2.73 2.56
CA ASN A 329 9.17 4.13 2.16
C ASN A 329 8.58 5.07 3.24
N PHE A 330 8.78 4.70 4.50
CA PHE A 330 8.49 5.49 5.70
C PHE A 330 9.40 5.02 6.84
N GLY A 331 9.77 5.92 7.75
CA GLY A 331 10.63 5.60 8.89
C GLY A 331 10.67 6.71 9.93
N LEU A 332 11.75 6.77 10.71
CA LEU A 332 11.84 7.66 11.87
C LEU A 332 11.66 9.15 11.52
N SER A 333 12.07 9.56 10.32
CA SER A 333 11.92 10.92 9.81
C SER A 333 10.52 11.22 9.21
N GLY A 334 9.68 10.20 8.99
CA GLY A 334 8.38 10.31 8.30
C GLY A 334 8.33 9.54 6.98
N VAL A 335 7.50 10.00 6.03
CA VAL A 335 7.34 9.40 4.69
C VAL A 335 8.58 9.67 3.81
N ARG A 336 8.94 8.71 2.95
CA ARG A 336 10.16 8.73 2.13
C ARG A 336 9.83 8.42 0.67
N ASP A 337 10.85 8.53 -0.20
CA ASP A 337 10.81 8.08 -1.59
C ASP A 337 9.71 8.75 -2.44
N PHE A 338 9.81 10.07 -2.54
CA PHE A 338 8.78 10.95 -3.11
C PHE A 338 8.53 10.74 -4.61
N GLU A 339 9.34 9.93 -5.30
CA GLU A 339 9.07 9.51 -6.68
C GLU A 339 7.76 8.73 -6.84
N HIS A 340 7.30 8.10 -5.74
CA HIS A 340 6.06 7.33 -5.63
C HIS A 340 4.86 8.15 -5.13
N VAL A 341 5.02 9.46 -4.96
CA VAL A 341 3.91 10.35 -4.66
C VAL A 341 3.24 10.77 -5.97
N VAL A 342 1.92 10.64 -6.01
CA VAL A 342 1.09 11.05 -7.15
C VAL A 342 -0.12 11.84 -6.67
N PRO A 343 -0.70 12.71 -7.51
CA PRO A 343 -2.01 13.29 -7.23
C PRO A 343 -3.07 12.19 -7.11
N VAL A 344 -4.03 12.38 -6.23
CA VAL A 344 -5.17 11.47 -6.07
C VAL A 344 -5.87 11.29 -7.42
N PRO A 345 -6.15 10.05 -7.85
CA PRO A 345 -6.81 9.80 -9.12
C PRO A 345 -8.26 10.33 -9.10
N PRO A 346 -8.81 10.74 -10.25
CA PRO A 346 -10.16 11.31 -10.33
C PRO A 346 -11.29 10.31 -10.04
N ARG A 347 -10.99 9.01 -9.84
CA ARG A 347 -11.96 7.96 -9.53
C ARG A 347 -11.93 7.61 -8.04
N PRO A 348 -13.05 7.75 -7.29
CA PRO A 348 -13.09 7.42 -5.86
C PRO A 348 -12.63 5.99 -5.52
N ALA A 349 -13.03 5.00 -6.34
CA ALA A 349 -12.62 3.61 -6.14
C ALA A 349 -11.08 3.41 -6.15
N ALA A 350 -10.37 4.20 -6.97
CA ALA A 350 -8.92 4.11 -7.03
C ALA A 350 -8.25 4.69 -5.76
N LEU A 351 -8.88 5.68 -5.11
CA LEU A 351 -8.41 6.17 -3.82
C LEU A 351 -8.57 5.11 -2.73
N TYR A 352 -9.72 4.42 -2.67
CA TYR A 352 -9.93 3.29 -1.76
C TYR A 352 -8.85 2.21 -1.91
N ASP A 353 -8.50 1.87 -3.14
CA ASP A 353 -7.45 0.89 -3.45
C ASP A 353 -6.08 1.34 -2.93
N LEU A 354 -5.72 2.61 -3.12
CA LEU A 354 -4.44 3.18 -2.69
C LEU A 354 -4.36 3.34 -1.17
N ILE A 355 -5.44 3.75 -0.51
CA ILE A 355 -5.53 3.75 0.96
C ILE A 355 -5.33 2.33 1.50
N GLY A 356 -5.91 1.32 0.84
CA GLY A 356 -5.69 -0.08 1.20
C GLY A 356 -4.24 -0.52 1.09
N ILE A 357 -3.51 -0.04 0.08
CA ILE A 357 -2.05 -0.25 -0.04
C ILE A 357 -1.31 0.37 1.14
N HIS A 358 -1.70 1.56 1.62
CA HIS A 358 -1.09 2.17 2.80
C HIS A 358 -1.31 1.30 4.05
N PHE A 359 -2.55 0.88 4.31
CA PHE A 359 -2.86 0.04 5.48
C PHE A 359 -2.14 -1.31 5.43
N LEU A 360 -2.18 -2.00 4.28
CA LEU A 360 -1.45 -3.25 4.12
C LEU A 360 0.05 -3.03 4.36
N GLY A 361 0.61 -1.96 3.82
CA GLY A 361 2.02 -1.61 4.00
C GLY A 361 2.39 -1.42 5.48
N LEU A 362 1.64 -0.60 6.19
CA LEU A 362 1.86 -0.30 7.61
C LEU A 362 1.71 -1.55 8.49
N LEU A 363 0.70 -2.38 8.24
CA LEU A 363 0.43 -3.59 9.03
C LEU A 363 1.49 -4.69 8.78
N LEU A 364 1.97 -4.84 7.54
CA LEU A 364 3.07 -5.76 7.24
C LEU A 364 4.38 -5.30 7.90
N ALA A 365 4.68 -3.99 7.86
CA ALA A 365 5.82 -3.43 8.55
C ALA A 365 5.74 -3.64 10.07
N ALA A 366 4.54 -3.46 10.66
CA ALA A 366 4.27 -3.76 12.07
C ALA A 366 4.62 -5.21 12.46
N GLY A 367 4.20 -6.20 11.65
CA GLY A 367 4.55 -7.60 11.87
C GLY A 367 6.05 -7.88 11.67
N SER A 368 6.68 -7.25 10.67
CA SER A 368 8.10 -7.48 10.36
C SER A 368 9.06 -6.98 11.44
N TYR A 369 8.69 -5.96 12.22
CA TYR A 369 9.50 -5.46 13.34
C TYR A 369 9.86 -6.56 14.34
N PHE A 370 8.91 -7.45 14.64
CA PHE A 370 9.17 -8.59 15.53
C PHE A 370 10.07 -9.63 14.88
N ARG A 371 9.89 -9.89 13.58
CA ARG A 371 10.72 -10.83 12.81
C ARG A 371 12.16 -10.40 12.68
N PHE A 372 12.41 -9.10 12.56
CA PHE A 372 13.76 -8.57 12.41
C PHE A 372 14.52 -8.41 13.74
N LYS A 373 13.95 -8.84 14.87
CA LYS A 373 14.72 -9.00 16.13
C LYS A 373 15.76 -10.13 16.03
N GLU A 374 15.48 -11.15 15.23
CA GLU A 374 16.38 -12.28 14.95
C GLU A 374 16.47 -12.49 13.42
N PRO A 375 17.15 -11.59 12.69
CA PRO A 375 17.18 -11.59 11.22
C PRO A 375 17.83 -12.84 10.60
N GLU A 376 18.57 -13.62 11.39
CA GLU A 376 19.16 -14.90 11.02
C GLU A 376 18.15 -16.06 10.99
N LYS A 377 16.98 -15.92 11.64
CA LYS A 377 15.94 -16.96 11.70
C LYS A 377 14.85 -16.73 10.65
N ILE A 378 15.24 -16.86 9.39
CA ILE A 378 14.35 -16.73 8.23
C ILE A 378 14.50 -17.96 7.33
N GLY A 379 13.37 -18.53 6.93
CA GLY A 379 13.28 -19.71 6.10
C GLY A 379 13.30 -21.00 6.91
N LEU A 380 14.24 -21.88 6.61
CA LEU A 380 14.36 -23.21 7.22
C LEU A 380 15.56 -23.25 8.18
N ASP A 381 15.44 -24.03 9.24
CA ASP A 381 16.52 -24.37 10.16
C ASP A 381 17.51 -25.38 9.54
N GLU A 382 18.59 -25.69 10.26
CA GLU A 382 19.61 -26.67 9.84
C GLU A 382 19.05 -28.08 9.59
N ARG A 383 17.85 -28.37 10.10
CA ARG A 383 17.14 -29.66 9.92
C ARG A 383 16.10 -29.58 8.80
N GLY A 384 16.02 -28.48 8.06
CA GLY A 384 15.05 -28.25 6.99
C GLY A 384 13.63 -27.94 7.47
N ARG A 385 13.44 -27.57 8.74
CA ARG A 385 12.13 -27.23 9.31
C ARG A 385 11.92 -25.72 9.31
N PRO A 386 10.71 -25.21 9.10
CA PRO A 386 10.43 -23.78 9.23
C PRO A 386 10.86 -23.22 10.59
N TRP A 387 11.51 -22.07 10.59
CA TRP A 387 11.73 -21.33 11.83
C TRP A 387 10.40 -20.93 12.46
N ASP A 388 10.27 -21.18 13.77
CA ASP A 388 9.15 -20.73 14.61
C ASP A 388 9.64 -19.67 15.59
N VAL A 389 9.31 -18.42 15.27
CA VAL A 389 9.72 -17.24 16.01
C VAL A 389 8.52 -16.48 16.58
N ARG A 390 7.39 -17.16 16.81
CA ARG A 390 6.19 -16.57 17.42
C ARG A 390 6.48 -15.92 18.78
N HIS A 391 7.45 -16.45 19.52
CA HIS A 391 7.91 -15.91 20.80
C HIS A 391 8.51 -14.50 20.70
N LEU A 392 8.93 -14.03 19.52
CA LEU A 392 9.44 -12.67 19.33
C LEU A 392 8.34 -11.60 19.36
N PHE A 393 7.09 -12.01 19.13
CA PHE A 393 5.96 -11.12 19.01
C PHE A 393 5.40 -10.73 20.37
N ASP A 394 5.26 -9.42 20.58
CA ASP A 394 4.42 -8.88 21.64
C ASP A 394 3.02 -8.65 21.07
N GLY A 395 2.08 -9.52 21.45
CA GLY A 395 0.71 -9.45 20.97
C GLY A 395 -0.06 -8.21 21.42
N ASN A 396 0.28 -7.63 22.57
CA ASN A 396 -0.37 -6.41 23.05
C ASN A 396 0.10 -5.21 22.23
N LEU A 397 1.42 -5.10 22.00
CA LEU A 397 1.97 -4.05 21.15
C LEU A 397 1.44 -4.17 19.71
N LEU A 398 1.36 -5.38 19.15
CA LEU A 398 0.83 -5.57 17.81
C LEU A 398 -0.65 -5.16 17.71
N ARG A 399 -1.47 -5.49 18.71
CA ARG A 399 -2.86 -5.03 18.79
C ARG A 399 -2.94 -3.50 18.83
N GLU A 400 -2.14 -2.86 19.67
CA GLU A 400 -2.10 -1.39 19.76
C GLU A 400 -1.69 -0.74 18.44
N LEU A 401 -0.76 -1.33 17.71
CA LEU A 401 -0.36 -0.87 16.38
C LEU A 401 -1.52 -0.99 15.39
N ILE A 402 -2.22 -2.14 15.35
CA ILE A 402 -3.37 -2.35 14.46
C ILE A 402 -4.46 -1.29 14.68
N GLU A 403 -4.79 -0.99 15.93
CA GLU A 403 -5.82 0.00 16.29
C GLU A 403 -5.33 1.43 16.06
N GLY A 404 -4.11 1.72 16.50
CA GLY A 404 -3.52 3.05 16.41
C GLY A 404 -3.27 3.48 14.96
N ILE A 405 -2.80 2.57 14.10
CA ILE A 405 -2.57 2.84 12.68
C ILE A 405 -3.86 3.33 12.03
N PHE A 406 -4.99 2.64 12.28
CA PHE A 406 -6.29 3.10 11.78
C PHE A 406 -6.66 4.48 12.29
N ARG A 407 -6.64 4.69 13.62
CA ARG A 407 -7.08 5.95 14.23
C ARG A 407 -6.27 7.14 13.69
N ARG A 408 -4.94 7.00 13.64
CA ARG A 408 -4.04 8.06 13.17
C ARG A 408 -4.16 8.31 11.67
N TYR A 409 -4.26 7.25 10.87
CA TYR A 409 -4.50 7.40 9.43
C TYR A 409 -5.83 8.10 9.15
N TYR A 410 -6.91 7.64 9.80
CA TYR A 410 -8.23 8.23 9.68
C TYR A 410 -8.22 9.71 10.08
N GLU A 411 -7.52 10.05 11.15
CA GLU A 411 -7.39 11.43 11.62
C GLU A 411 -6.68 12.32 10.61
N GLY A 412 -5.53 11.88 10.09
CA GLY A 412 -4.83 12.60 9.03
C GLY A 412 -5.69 12.77 7.78
N PHE A 413 -6.35 11.69 7.35
CA PHE A 413 -7.16 11.65 6.12
C PHE A 413 -8.44 12.48 6.21
N SER A 414 -9.21 12.28 7.28
CA SER A 414 -10.52 12.91 7.45
C SER A 414 -10.42 14.33 8.03
N GLY A 415 -9.30 14.66 8.67
CA GLY A 415 -9.09 15.91 9.41
C GLY A 415 -9.72 15.91 10.81
N ALA A 416 -10.12 14.75 11.34
CA ALA A 416 -10.63 14.62 12.70
C ALA A 416 -10.44 13.22 13.27
N ALA A 417 -10.32 13.14 14.59
CA ALA A 417 -10.23 11.86 15.28
C ALA A 417 -11.46 10.96 15.02
N TRP A 418 -11.22 9.65 14.96
CA TRP A 418 -12.28 8.65 14.92
C TRP A 418 -12.96 8.54 16.29
N ASP A 419 -14.27 8.75 16.33
CA ASP A 419 -15.10 8.75 17.54
C ASP A 419 -15.81 7.41 17.81
N GLY A 420 -15.80 6.49 16.84
CA GLY A 420 -16.45 5.19 16.96
C GLY A 420 -15.53 4.05 17.46
N ASN A 421 -16.06 2.84 17.39
CA ASN A 421 -15.27 1.60 17.47
C ASN A 421 -15.23 0.96 16.08
N PRO A 422 -14.05 0.79 15.47
CA PRO A 422 -13.98 0.12 14.17
C PRO A 422 -14.45 -1.34 14.31
N PRO A 423 -15.20 -1.89 13.33
CA PRO A 423 -15.72 -3.25 13.35
C PRO A 423 -14.63 -4.26 12.95
N VAL A 424 -13.48 -4.19 13.60
CA VAL A 424 -12.32 -5.06 13.39
C VAL A 424 -11.92 -5.66 14.73
N ASP A 425 -11.82 -6.99 14.80
CA ASP A 425 -11.25 -7.68 15.94
C ASP A 425 -9.71 -7.58 15.88
N ALA A 426 -9.18 -6.48 16.42
CA ALA A 426 -7.73 -6.24 16.44
C ALA A 426 -6.96 -7.30 17.24
N LYS A 427 -7.57 -7.87 18.28
CA LYS A 427 -6.96 -8.94 19.09
C LYS A 427 -6.87 -10.24 18.30
N GLY A 428 -7.96 -10.65 17.66
CA GLY A 428 -7.99 -11.81 16.78
C GLY A 428 -7.03 -11.65 15.60
N LEU A 429 -7.01 -10.47 14.97
CA LEU A 429 -6.06 -10.18 13.90
C LEU A 429 -4.60 -10.26 14.37
N ALA A 430 -4.26 -9.69 15.53
CA ALA A 430 -2.91 -9.80 16.08
C ALA A 430 -2.51 -11.26 16.29
N ALA A 431 -3.42 -12.09 16.84
CA ALA A 431 -3.16 -13.51 17.04
C ALA A 431 -2.90 -14.25 15.72
N ARG A 432 -3.73 -14.01 14.69
CA ARG A 432 -3.56 -14.61 13.36
C ARG A 432 -2.30 -14.10 12.65
N MET A 433 -1.95 -12.82 12.80
CA MET A 433 -0.67 -12.28 12.32
C MET A 433 0.51 -12.98 12.97
N ILE A 434 0.51 -13.19 14.29
CA ILE A 434 1.57 -13.93 14.98
C ILE A 434 1.65 -15.36 14.43
N GLU A 435 0.52 -16.02 14.27
CA GLU A 435 0.47 -17.39 13.78
C GLU A 435 1.02 -17.53 12.36
N GLU A 436 0.61 -16.67 11.42
CA GLU A 436 1.00 -16.75 10.01
C GLU A 436 2.37 -16.13 9.72
N MET A 437 2.71 -15.04 10.41
CA MET A 437 3.96 -14.32 10.18
C MET A 437 5.09 -14.84 11.08
N GLY A 438 4.81 -15.54 12.17
CA GLY A 438 5.80 -16.06 13.10
C GLY A 438 6.39 -17.41 12.71
N VAL A 439 5.84 -18.09 11.70
CA VAL A 439 6.33 -19.39 11.22
C VAL A 439 6.49 -19.38 9.70
N ASP A 440 7.66 -19.76 9.20
CA ASP A 440 7.99 -19.72 7.77
C ASP A 440 7.43 -20.93 7.00
N ARG A 441 6.11 -21.14 7.09
CA ARG A 441 5.41 -22.32 6.54
C ARG A 441 5.49 -22.40 5.02
N HIS A 442 5.44 -21.26 4.35
CA HIS A 442 5.29 -21.19 2.90
C HIS A 442 6.59 -20.72 2.27
N MET A 443 7.44 -21.67 1.87
CA MET A 443 8.76 -21.38 1.29
C MET A 443 8.83 -21.58 -0.22
N GLU A 444 7.84 -22.26 -0.80
CA GLU A 444 7.90 -22.77 -2.16
C GLU A 444 7.46 -21.74 -3.22
N GLU A 445 8.25 -21.64 -4.27
CA GLU A 445 7.94 -20.96 -5.53
C GLU A 445 8.23 -21.91 -6.70
N ILE A 446 7.34 -22.01 -7.68
CA ILE A 446 7.51 -22.94 -8.83
C ILE A 446 8.00 -22.15 -10.05
N LEU A 447 9.18 -22.52 -10.56
CA LEU A 447 9.69 -22.10 -11.86
C LEU A 447 9.14 -23.03 -12.95
N ARG A 448 8.10 -22.57 -13.65
CA ARG A 448 7.40 -23.39 -14.65
C ARG A 448 8.25 -23.61 -15.90
N VAL A 449 8.08 -24.74 -16.58
CA VAL A 449 8.73 -25.05 -17.87
C VAL A 449 8.62 -23.88 -18.85
N GLN A 450 7.42 -23.30 -18.98
CA GLN A 450 7.20 -22.17 -19.88
C GLN A 450 8.05 -20.94 -19.52
N ASP A 451 8.34 -20.70 -18.23
CA ASP A 451 9.20 -19.60 -17.79
C ASP A 451 10.67 -19.89 -18.11
N GLN A 452 11.07 -21.15 -17.99
CA GLN A 452 12.41 -21.62 -18.34
C GLN A 452 12.69 -21.46 -19.84
N GLU A 453 11.71 -21.70 -20.71
CA GLU A 453 11.85 -21.55 -22.17
C GLU A 453 12.20 -20.12 -22.61
N ARG A 454 11.97 -19.11 -21.77
CA ARG A 454 12.29 -17.71 -22.05
C ARG A 454 13.71 -17.31 -21.63
N MET A 455 14.39 -18.16 -20.87
CA MET A 455 15.75 -17.93 -20.39
C MET A 455 16.71 -18.62 -21.34
N THR A 456 17.92 -18.10 -21.52
CA THR A 456 19.05 -18.86 -22.10
C THR A 456 19.53 -19.94 -21.12
N ASP A 457 20.36 -20.88 -21.57
CA ASP A 457 20.93 -21.89 -20.66
C ASP A 457 21.87 -21.28 -19.60
N GLU A 458 22.47 -20.12 -19.89
CA GLU A 458 23.30 -19.37 -18.95
C GLU A 458 22.41 -18.66 -17.91
N GLU A 459 21.43 -17.89 -18.37
CA GLU A 459 20.43 -17.23 -17.51
C GLU A 459 19.71 -18.24 -16.60
N PHE A 460 19.37 -19.43 -17.11
CA PHE A 460 18.72 -20.48 -16.32
C PHE A 460 19.63 -20.98 -15.18
N ARG A 461 20.93 -21.22 -15.45
CA ARG A 461 21.88 -21.66 -14.42
C ARG A 461 22.15 -20.58 -13.40
N GLU A 462 22.37 -19.34 -13.85
CA GLU A 462 22.53 -18.18 -12.97
C GLU A 462 21.28 -17.95 -12.10
N PHE A 463 20.10 -18.12 -12.69
CA PHE A 463 18.83 -17.98 -11.99
C PHE A 463 18.66 -19.00 -10.86
N LEU A 464 18.98 -20.27 -11.12
CA LEU A 464 18.93 -21.32 -10.09
C LEU A 464 19.97 -21.05 -9.00
N LEU A 465 21.21 -20.75 -9.38
CA LEU A 465 22.30 -20.46 -8.44
C LEU A 465 21.96 -19.29 -7.52
N GLY A 466 21.43 -18.19 -8.09
CA GLY A 466 20.99 -17.02 -7.35
C GLY A 466 19.81 -17.26 -6.39
N ARG A 467 19.21 -18.45 -6.40
CA ARG A 467 18.13 -18.88 -5.51
C ARG A 467 18.55 -20.02 -4.57
N GLY A 468 19.85 -20.25 -4.44
CA GLY A 468 20.40 -21.21 -3.49
C GLY A 468 20.28 -22.67 -3.93
N PHE A 469 20.08 -22.92 -5.23
CA PHE A 469 20.20 -24.27 -5.76
C PHE A 469 21.66 -24.74 -5.70
N ASP A 470 21.86 -26.00 -5.31
CA ASP A 470 23.19 -26.59 -5.24
C ASP A 470 23.85 -26.66 -6.62
N PRO A 471 25.11 -26.21 -6.79
CA PRO A 471 25.79 -26.20 -8.09
C PRO A 471 25.88 -27.59 -8.76
N GLY A 472 26.04 -28.66 -7.97
CA GLY A 472 26.03 -30.03 -8.48
C GLY A 472 24.66 -30.41 -9.05
N LYS A 473 23.59 -30.11 -8.30
CA LYS A 473 22.21 -30.31 -8.78
C LYS A 473 21.87 -29.47 -10.00
N ILE A 474 22.42 -28.26 -10.13
CA ILE A 474 22.20 -27.41 -11.33
C ILE A 474 22.78 -28.08 -12.58
N ALA A 475 23.94 -28.73 -12.49
CA ALA A 475 24.56 -29.41 -13.62
C ALA A 475 23.68 -30.54 -14.17
N ASP A 476 22.97 -31.25 -13.30
CA ASP A 476 22.06 -32.35 -13.65
C ASP A 476 20.64 -31.89 -14.01
N THR A 477 20.31 -30.60 -13.79
CA THR A 477 18.97 -30.06 -14.05
C THR A 477 18.85 -29.56 -15.49
N LYS A 478 17.95 -30.18 -16.27
CA LYS A 478 17.71 -29.80 -17.67
C LYS A 478 16.62 -28.74 -17.79
N ARG A 479 16.96 -27.57 -18.37
CA ARG A 479 16.01 -26.50 -18.73
C ARG A 479 14.86 -27.06 -19.58
N GLY A 480 13.63 -26.72 -19.21
CA GLY A 480 12.41 -27.10 -19.92
C GLY A 480 11.95 -28.55 -19.75
N ALA A 481 12.65 -29.36 -18.95
CA ALA A 481 12.28 -30.77 -18.76
C ALA A 481 11.11 -30.97 -17.78
N ALA A 482 11.06 -30.16 -16.72
CA ALA A 482 10.01 -30.21 -15.71
C ALA A 482 9.93 -28.87 -14.96
N ASP A 483 8.82 -28.67 -14.24
CA ASP A 483 8.70 -27.57 -13.28
C ASP A 483 9.68 -27.77 -12.11
N ILE A 484 10.27 -26.68 -11.62
CA ILE A 484 11.29 -26.72 -10.55
C ILE A 484 10.77 -25.98 -9.32
N THR A 485 10.76 -26.66 -8.17
CA THR A 485 10.44 -26.05 -6.88
C THR A 485 11.65 -25.35 -6.29
N LEU A 486 11.50 -24.06 -6.01
CA LEU A 486 12.51 -23.19 -5.41
C LEU A 486 12.07 -22.80 -4.00
N LEU A 487 13.02 -22.75 -3.06
CA LEU A 487 12.79 -22.30 -1.70
C LEU A 487 13.15 -20.82 -1.59
N THR A 488 12.16 -19.95 -1.68
CA THR A 488 12.41 -18.50 -1.81
C THR A 488 11.61 -17.62 -0.87
N GLY A 489 10.73 -18.21 -0.06
CA GLY A 489 9.90 -17.52 0.92
C GLY A 489 10.71 -16.87 2.07
N PRO A 490 10.04 -16.50 3.16
CA PRO A 490 8.65 -16.84 3.49
C PRO A 490 7.62 -16.03 2.67
N HIS A 491 6.63 -16.73 2.14
CA HIS A 491 5.43 -16.16 1.51
C HIS A 491 4.27 -16.15 2.52
N LEU A 492 3.21 -15.38 2.24
CA LEU A 492 1.91 -15.53 2.91
C LEU A 492 0.91 -16.14 1.93
N GLY A 493 0.62 -17.43 2.11
CA GLY A 493 -0.07 -18.29 1.15
C GLY A 493 0.87 -19.18 0.33
N ARG A 494 0.38 -20.36 -0.09
CA ARG A 494 1.13 -21.28 -0.97
C ARG A 494 1.04 -20.88 -2.42
N PHE A 495 1.91 -21.45 -3.25
CA PHE A 495 1.83 -21.27 -4.70
C PHE A 495 0.43 -21.68 -5.20
N THR A 496 -0.21 -20.84 -6.04
CA THR A 496 -1.60 -20.97 -6.53
C THR A 496 -2.72 -20.95 -5.49
N GLU A 497 -2.42 -20.78 -4.20
CA GLU A 497 -3.42 -20.65 -3.15
C GLU A 497 -3.71 -19.19 -2.79
N ALA A 498 -4.79 -19.01 -2.03
CA ALA A 498 -5.17 -17.73 -1.45
C ALA A 498 -4.14 -17.27 -0.40
N PHE A 499 -4.21 -15.98 -0.09
CA PHE A 499 -3.46 -15.38 1.02
C PHE A 499 -3.78 -16.09 2.35
N SER A 500 -2.76 -16.47 3.11
CA SER A 500 -2.94 -17.25 4.36
C SER A 500 -3.47 -16.43 5.54
N LEU A 501 -3.61 -15.11 5.38
CA LEU A 501 -4.06 -14.18 6.42
C LEU A 501 -5.27 -13.34 5.94
N PRO A 502 -6.42 -13.97 5.61
CA PRO A 502 -7.60 -13.26 5.09
C PRO A 502 -8.14 -12.19 6.06
N GLU A 503 -7.91 -12.34 7.36
CA GLU A 503 -8.27 -11.36 8.39
C GLU A 503 -7.58 -10.02 8.17
N LEU A 504 -6.33 -10.03 7.67
CA LEU A 504 -5.60 -8.80 7.34
C LEU A 504 -6.21 -8.10 6.13
N THR A 505 -6.55 -8.83 5.06
CA THR A 505 -7.23 -8.24 3.89
C THR A 505 -8.61 -7.69 4.25
N ARG A 506 -9.34 -8.37 5.14
CA ARG A 506 -10.63 -7.91 5.66
C ARG A 506 -10.47 -6.61 6.47
N CYS A 507 -9.45 -6.54 7.32
CA CYS A 507 -9.10 -5.35 8.09
C CYS A 507 -8.77 -4.17 7.19
N VAL A 508 -7.91 -4.37 6.18
CA VAL A 508 -7.52 -3.37 5.19
C VAL A 508 -8.74 -2.82 4.44
N ALA A 509 -9.62 -3.69 3.94
CA ALA A 509 -10.86 -3.28 3.27
C ALA A 509 -11.74 -2.42 4.19
N THR A 510 -11.94 -2.86 5.43
CA THR A 510 -12.78 -2.18 6.42
C THR A 510 -12.22 -0.80 6.76
N TYR A 511 -10.93 -0.69 7.09
CA TYR A 511 -10.30 0.57 7.45
C TYR A 511 -10.31 1.57 6.29
N SER A 512 -10.06 1.10 5.06
CA SER A 512 -10.10 1.94 3.86
C SER A 512 -11.51 2.47 3.60
N ALA A 513 -12.52 1.62 3.71
CA ALA A 513 -13.92 1.99 3.56
C ALA A 513 -14.38 3.00 4.61
N LEU A 514 -13.98 2.82 5.87
CA LEU A 514 -14.29 3.74 6.96
C LEU A 514 -13.64 5.11 6.77
N CYS A 515 -12.41 5.17 6.25
CA CYS A 515 -11.76 6.45 5.94
C CYS A 515 -12.57 7.25 4.92
N ILE A 516 -12.91 6.64 3.78
CA ILE A 516 -13.69 7.30 2.72
C ILE A 516 -15.09 7.65 3.22
N GLY A 517 -15.81 6.68 3.80
CA GLY A 517 -17.17 6.89 4.29
C GLY A 517 -17.25 7.95 5.38
N GLY A 518 -16.29 7.95 6.31
CA GLY A 518 -16.20 8.95 7.37
C GLY A 518 -15.92 10.35 6.84
N ARG A 519 -15.00 10.49 5.88
CA ARG A 519 -14.73 11.77 5.19
C ARG A 519 -15.98 12.27 4.46
N HIS A 520 -16.61 11.42 3.66
CA HIS A 520 -17.84 11.75 2.93
C HIS A 520 -18.95 12.26 3.87
N ARG A 521 -19.20 11.53 4.97
CA ARG A 521 -20.23 11.89 5.96
C ARG A 521 -19.95 13.25 6.62
N ARG A 522 -18.67 13.59 6.83
CA ARG A 522 -18.28 14.90 7.39
C ARG A 522 -18.54 16.03 6.39
N GLU A 523 -18.16 15.85 5.13
CA GLU A 523 -18.39 16.84 4.07
C GLU A 523 -19.89 17.11 3.89
N GLN A 524 -20.71 16.06 3.90
CA GLN A 524 -22.17 16.20 3.81
C GLN A 524 -22.81 16.93 5.00
N ARG A 525 -22.26 16.79 6.22
CA ARG A 525 -22.73 17.56 7.38
C ARG A 525 -22.34 19.03 7.26
N ALA A 526 -21.12 19.31 6.83
CA ALA A 526 -20.64 20.68 6.64
C ALA A 526 -21.43 21.42 5.55
N GLU A 527 -21.84 20.74 4.47
CA GLU A 527 -22.74 21.29 3.45
C GLU A 527 -24.12 21.59 4.05
N ALA A 528 -24.71 20.66 4.81
CA ALA A 528 -26.03 20.86 5.41
C ALA A 528 -26.06 22.01 6.43
N ASP A 529 -24.98 22.22 7.19
CA ASP A 529 -24.85 23.31 8.16
C ASP A 529 -24.64 24.68 7.50
N GLN A 530 -24.28 24.74 6.20
CA GLN A 530 -24.13 25.99 5.43
C GLN A 530 -25.43 26.45 4.75
N ASP A 531 -26.42 25.57 4.63
CA ASP A 531 -27.74 25.85 4.02
C ASP A 531 -28.78 26.37 5.03
N PHE A 532 -28.41 26.55 6.31
CA PHE A 532 -29.20 27.18 7.38
C PHE A 532 -28.60 28.52 7.78
#